data_AF-A0A7V8VTU1-F1
#
_entry.id   AF-A0A7V8VTU1-F1
#
_cell.length_a   1.000
_cell.length_b   1.000
_cell.length_c   1.000
_cell.angle_alpha   90.00
_cell.angle_beta   90.00
_cell.angle_gamma   90.00
#
_symmetry.space_group_name_H-M   'P 1'
#
loop_
_entity.id
_entity.type
_entity.pdbx_description
1 polymer ?
#
loop_
_entity_poly.entity_id
_entity_poly.type
_entity_poly.pdbx_seq_one_letter_code
_entity_poly.pdbx_strand_id
1 'polypeptide(L)' 'MTGRCATCADEGIEGRVLALIGGSLAEVEMEGQVREVAMDLLDQVAIGDLVLVHAGVAIAHLGR' A
#
# COMPACT_ATOMS: atom_id res chain seq x y z
N MET A 1 4.96 16.33 -3.65
CA MET A 1 5.86 15.16 -3.78
C MET A 1 4.99 14.04 -4.31
N THR A 2 5.19 13.61 -5.55
CA THR A 2 4.34 12.61 -6.19
C THR A 2 4.95 11.22 -5.98
N GLY A 3 4.21 10.30 -5.35
CA GLY A 3 4.61 8.92 -5.14
C GLY A 3 4.80 8.23 -6.49
N ARG A 4 6.05 7.94 -6.86
CA ARG A 4 6.39 7.25 -8.11
C ARG A 4 6.97 5.88 -7.77
N CYS A 5 6.41 4.83 -8.34
CA CYS A 5 7.00 3.49 -8.28
C CYS A 5 8.35 3.50 -9.03
N ALA A 6 9.40 2.99 -8.39
CA ALA A 6 10.76 3.00 -8.94
C ALA A 6 10.94 2.12 -10.19
N THR A 7 9.99 1.22 -10.49
CA THR A 7 10.16 0.17 -11.52
C THR A 7 9.42 0.47 -12.83
N CYS A 8 8.23 1.06 -12.79
CA CYS A 8 7.36 1.20 -13.98
C CYS A 8 7.10 2.63 -14.43
N ALA A 9 7.53 3.66 -13.68
CA ALA A 9 7.14 5.06 -13.91
C ALA A 9 5.61 5.28 -14.00
N ASP A 10 4.83 4.29 -13.52
CA ASP A 10 3.38 4.29 -13.46
C ASP A 10 2.94 4.85 -12.09
N GLU A 11 1.79 5.53 -12.07
CA GLU A 11 1.29 6.20 -10.86
C GLU A 11 0.74 5.14 -9.90
N GLY A 12 1.57 4.74 -8.94
CA GLY A 12 1.10 4.00 -7.78
C GLY A 12 0.09 4.85 -7.01
N ILE A 13 -0.96 4.20 -6.50
CA ILE A 13 -1.99 4.88 -5.74
C ILE A 13 -1.57 4.88 -4.27
N GLU A 14 -1.61 6.04 -3.64
CA GLU A 14 -1.40 6.15 -2.20
C GLU A 14 -2.59 5.52 -1.47
N GLY A 15 -2.29 4.64 -0.52
CA GLY A 15 -3.28 3.97 0.27
C GLY A 15 -2.92 3.97 1.75
N ARG A 16 -3.93 4.07 2.60
CA ARG A 16 -3.79 3.98 4.06
C ARG A 16 -4.20 2.61 4.56
N VAL A 17 -3.33 1.97 5.34
CA VAL A 17 -3.62 0.67 5.94
C VAL A 17 -4.66 0.83 7.05
N LEU A 18 -5.82 0.19 6.89
CA LEU A 18 -6.91 0.21 7.86
C LEU A 18 -6.88 -1.02 8.78
N ALA A 19 -6.55 -2.19 8.23
CA ALA A 19 -6.51 -3.45 8.98
C ALA A 19 -5.47 -4.42 8.38
N LEU A 20 -4.93 -5.31 9.22
CA LEU A 20 -4.08 -6.42 8.80
C LEU A 20 -4.90 -7.70 8.84
N ILE A 21 -5.10 -8.35 7.70
CA ILE A 21 -5.97 -9.53 7.54
C ILE A 21 -5.21 -10.84 7.77
N GLY A 22 -3.87 -10.77 7.83
CA GLY A 22 -2.96 -11.91 8.02
C GLY A 22 -2.43 -12.45 6.70
N GLY A 23 -1.37 -13.28 6.76
CA GLY A 23 -0.78 -13.88 5.56
C GLY A 23 -0.29 -12.85 4.52
N SER A 24 0.35 -11.78 4.99
CA SER A 24 0.80 -10.64 4.19
C SER A 24 -0.33 -9.82 3.52
N LEU A 25 -1.60 -10.00 3.87
CA LEU A 25 -2.69 -9.18 3.34
C LEU A 25 -3.13 -8.09 4.33
N ALA A 26 -3.49 -6.93 3.77
CA ALA A 26 -4.02 -5.80 4.52
C ALA A 26 -5.19 -5.14 3.77
N GLU A 27 -6.15 -4.63 4.51
CA GLU A 27 -7.17 -3.73 3.97
C GLU A 27 -6.60 -2.33 3.90
N VAL A 28 -6.62 -1.76 2.69
CA VAL A 28 -6.08 -0.43 2.41
C VAL A 28 -7.17 0.43 1.79
N GLU A 29 -7.38 1.61 2.36
CA GLU A 29 -8.20 2.64 1.74
C GLU A 29 -7.40 3.33 0.64
N MET A 30 -7.90 3.28 -0.59
CA MET A 30 -7.38 3.99 -1.74
C MET A 30 -8.54 4.72 -2.42
N GLU A 31 -8.42 6.04 -2.58
CA GLU A 31 -9.42 6.87 -3.27
C GLU A 31 -10.85 6.71 -2.71
N GLY A 32 -10.98 6.52 -1.39
CA GLY A 32 -12.27 6.33 -0.71
C GLY A 32 -12.89 4.94 -0.85
N GLN A 33 -12.16 3.97 -1.42
CA GLN A 33 -12.55 2.56 -1.48
C GLN A 33 -11.57 1.70 -0.68
N VAL A 34 -12.09 0.74 0.07
CA VAL A 34 -11.27 -0.25 0.76
C VAL A 34 -11.02 -1.43 -0.18
N ARG A 35 -9.74 -1.81 -0.34
CA ARG A 35 -9.33 -2.98 -1.12
C ARG A 35 -8.34 -3.81 -0.33
N GLU A 36 -8.33 -5.10 -0.61
CA GLU A 36 -7.29 -6.01 -0.13
C GLU A 36 -6.01 -5.79 -0.95
N VAL A 37 -4.90 -5.60 -0.26
CA VAL A 37 -3.60 -5.35 -0.87
C VAL A 37 -2.58 -6.30 -0.27
N ALA A 38 -1.77 -6.90 -1.13
CA ALA A 38 -0.65 -7.74 -0.74
C ALA A 38 0.52 -6.88 -0.23
N MET A 39 1.04 -7.24 0.94
CA MET A 39 2.14 -6.56 1.66
C MET A 39 3.43 -7.37 1.60
N ASP A 40 3.51 -8.42 0.79
CA ASP A 40 4.66 -9.34 0.73
C ASP A 40 6.01 -8.68 0.39
N LEU A 41 5.98 -7.47 -0.18
CA LEU A 41 7.18 -6.72 -0.55
C LEU A 41 7.62 -5.71 0.53
N LEU A 42 6.83 -5.53 1.59
CA LEU A 42 7.08 -4.57 2.66
C LEU A 42 7.24 -5.29 3.99
N ASP A 43 8.37 -5.06 4.64
CA ASP A 43 8.61 -5.54 6.00
C ASP A 43 7.96 -4.59 7.02
N GLN A 44 7.27 -5.14 8.00
CA GLN A 44 6.76 -4.42 9.17
C GLN A 44 5.68 -3.36 8.87
N VAL A 45 4.66 -3.72 8.10
CA VAL A 45 3.46 -2.87 7.90
C VAL A 45 2.58 -2.86 9.14
N ALA A 46 2.09 -1.68 9.52
CA ALA A 46 1.15 -1.49 10.61
C ALA A 46 -0.10 -0.71 10.19
N ILE A 47 -1.15 -0.82 10.99
CA ILE A 47 -2.37 -0.03 10.83
C ILE A 47 -2.03 1.46 10.97
N GLY A 48 -2.52 2.25 10.01
CA GLY A 48 -2.27 3.68 9.90
C GLY A 48 -1.10 4.05 8.99
N ASP A 49 -0.26 3.10 8.56
CA ASP A 49 0.82 3.39 7.61
C ASP A 49 0.27 3.81 6.24
N LEU A 50 0.99 4.72 5.59
CA LEU A 50 0.78 5.09 4.20
C LEU A 50 1.71 4.26 3.31
N VAL A 51 1.11 3.57 2.34
CA VAL A 51 1.80 2.71 1.39
C VAL A 51 1.46 3.13 -0.04
N LEU A 52 2.40 2.89 -0.95
CA LEU A 52 2.19 3.03 -2.38
C LEU A 52 1.77 1.68 -2.94
N VAL A 53 0.61 1.62 -3.60
CA VAL A 53 0.04 0.38 -4.14
C VAL A 53 0.07 0.43 -5.66
N HIS A 54 0.50 -0.66 -6.28
CA HIS A 54 0.46 -0.85 -7.72
C HIS A 54 -0.02 -2.27 -8.05
N ALA A 55 -1.01 -2.39 -8.94
CA ALA A 55 -1.59 -3.67 -9.34
C ALA A 55 -2.03 -4.59 -8.17
N GLY A 56 -2.50 -4.00 -7.06
CA GLY A 56 -2.96 -4.74 -5.88
C GLY A 56 -1.86 -5.17 -4.91
N VAL A 57 -0.62 -4.70 -5.11
CA VAL A 57 0.53 -4.99 -4.24
C VAL A 57 1.11 -3.69 -3.71
N ALA A 58 1.42 -3.63 -2.41
CA ALA A 58 2.14 -2.53 -1.82
C ALA A 58 3.63 -2.67 -2.14
N ILE A 59 4.21 -1.60 -2.70
CA ILE A 59 5.55 -1.59 -3.29
C ILE A 59 6.49 -0.62 -2.58
N ALA A 60 5.97 0.31 -1.78
CA ALA A 60 6.78 1.25 -1.00
C ALA A 60 6.03 1.75 0.24
N HIS A 61 6.78 2.06 1.29
CA HIS A 61 6.29 2.87 2.41
C HIS A 61 6.45 4.36 2.09
N LEU A 62 5.39 5.13 2.35
CA LEU A 62 5.40 6.59 2.24
C LEU A 62 5.56 7.28 3.61
N GLY A 63 5.27 6.56 4.70
CA GLY A 63 5.44 7.05 6.07
C GLY A 63 4.21 6.77 6.94
N ARG A 64 4.11 7.52 8.06
CA ARG A 64 2.98 7.55 8.98
C ARG A 64 2.41 8.95 9.10
#